data_AF-A0A349PB34-F1
#
_entry.id   AF-A0A349PB34-F1
#
_cell.length_a   1.000
_cell.length_b   1.000
_cell.length_c   1.000
_cell.angle_alpha   90.00
_cell.angle_beta   90.00
_cell.angle_gamma   90.00
#
_symmetry.space_group_name_H-M   'P 1'
#
loop_
_entity.id
_entity.type
_entity.pdbx_description
1 polymer ?
#
loop_
_entity_poly.entity_id
_entity_poly.type
_entity_poly.pdbx_seq_one_letter_code
_entity_poly.pdbx_strand_id
1 'polypeptide(L)'
;MKWFLMLLIFISGIYYLVNQHRREAARKEMVQLAKKGQIKALEEAPLPVKTEKAYVMKFSLQTIKTLRALTEDANEKVRYASAELLWQLQDESAPAVIKNMLENETEASVKKNLIDMLSKDKSKLSLALLSEALKDYDKETRLRAVEAIGGFSNKDGILALSRALQDYDEEVRLKALEAVNRVRRDIEAHKEQQMNEIKNKPLFSIE
;
A
#
# COMPACT_ATOMS: atom_id res chain seq x y z
N MET A 1 65.10 -2.01 10.51
CA MET A 1 63.93 -1.09 10.61
C MET A 1 62.80 -1.36 9.59
N LYS A 2 63.07 -1.83 8.36
CA LYS A 2 62.01 -2.04 7.33
C LYS A 2 60.98 -3.14 7.64
N TRP A 3 61.33 -4.19 8.39
CA TRP A 3 60.40 -5.30 8.68
C TRP A 3 59.32 -4.94 9.71
N PHE A 4 59.60 -4.05 10.66
CA PHE A 4 58.62 -3.53 11.61
C PHE A 4 57.52 -2.70 10.91
N LEU A 5 57.91 -1.94 9.89
CA LEU A 5 56.97 -1.17 9.07
C LEU A 5 56.05 -2.10 8.27
N MET A 6 56.58 -3.19 7.71
CA MET A 6 55.75 -4.21 7.03
C MET A 6 54.82 -4.95 7.99
N LEU A 7 55.26 -5.26 9.21
CA LEU A 7 54.44 -5.90 10.23
C LEU A 7 53.25 -5.02 10.64
N LEU A 8 53.48 -3.71 10.83
CA LEU A 8 52.42 -2.74 11.15
C LEU A 8 51.40 -2.60 10.03
N ILE A 9 51.86 -2.57 8.77
CA ILE A 9 50.96 -2.52 7.61
C ILE A 9 50.14 -3.81 7.55
N PHE A 10 50.75 -4.97 7.77
CA PHE A 10 50.05 -6.26 7.73
C PHE A 10 49.00 -6.39 8.86
N ILE A 11 49.36 -6.00 10.09
CA ILE A 11 48.42 -6.00 11.23
C ILE A 11 47.29 -4.99 10.99
N SER A 12 47.59 -3.79 10.45
CA SER A 12 46.58 -2.79 10.08
C SER A 12 45.66 -3.29 8.97
N GLY A 13 46.20 -4.05 8.00
CA GLY A 13 45.45 -4.62 6.89
C GLY A 13 44.50 -5.73 7.34
N ILE A 14 44.95 -6.62 8.22
CA ILE A 14 44.10 -7.64 8.85
C ILE A 14 43.04 -6.97 9.73
N TYR A 15 43.43 -5.98 10.54
CA TYR A 15 42.49 -5.21 11.35
C TYR A 15 41.43 -4.51 10.48
N TYR A 16 41.84 -3.92 9.35
CA TYR A 16 40.95 -3.29 8.39
C TYR A 16 39.99 -4.30 7.73
N LEU A 17 40.49 -5.46 7.29
CA LEU A 17 39.67 -6.52 6.67
C LEU A 17 38.61 -7.07 7.65
N VAL A 18 39.02 -7.37 8.89
CA VAL A 18 38.11 -7.89 9.92
C VAL A 18 37.07 -6.85 10.30
N ASN A 19 37.47 -5.58 10.41
CA ASN A 19 36.55 -4.48 10.70
C ASN A 19 35.58 -4.21 9.54
N GLN A 20 36.02 -4.37 8.28
CA GLN A 20 35.14 -4.23 7.13
C GLN A 20 34.06 -5.33 7.09
N HIS A 21 34.43 -6.59 7.32
CA HIS A 21 33.46 -7.69 7.39
C HIS A 21 32.45 -7.52 8.53
N ARG A 22 32.89 -7.07 9.72
CA ARG A 22 31.97 -6.76 10.83
C ARG A 22 31.00 -5.62 10.48
N ARG A 23 31.47 -4.58 9.79
CA ARG A 23 30.62 -3.47 9.33
C ARG A 23 29.61 -3.90 8.27
N GLU A 24 30.00 -4.80 7.37
CA GLU A 24 29.10 -5.36 6.36
C GLU A 24 28.02 -6.26 6.97
N ALA A 25 28.38 -7.09 7.94
CA ALA A 25 27.42 -7.89 8.70
C ALA A 25 26.41 -6.99 9.45
N ALA A 26 26.90 -5.99 10.19
CA ALA A 26 26.05 -5.02 10.88
C ALA A 26 25.16 -4.22 9.92
N ARG A 27 25.66 -3.83 8.74
CA ARG A 27 24.84 -3.18 7.70
C ARG A 27 23.73 -4.09 7.20
N LYS A 28 24.02 -5.35 6.90
CA LYS A 28 23.03 -6.33 6.43
C LYS A 28 21.96 -6.57 7.49
N GLU A 29 22.37 -6.68 8.75
CA GLU A 29 21.47 -6.85 9.89
C GLU A 29 20.59 -5.60 10.13
N MET A 30 21.16 -4.40 10.03
CA MET A 30 20.39 -3.15 10.11
C MET A 30 19.40 -2.98 8.95
N VAL A 31 19.76 -3.39 7.73
CA VAL A 31 18.82 -3.40 6.58
C VAL A 31 17.71 -4.42 6.78
N GLN A 32 18.02 -5.59 7.34
CA GLN A 32 17.04 -6.62 7.70
C GLN A 32 16.08 -6.13 8.79
N LEU A 33 16.60 -5.51 9.85
CA LEU A 33 15.81 -4.89 10.91
C LEU A 33 14.96 -3.73 10.39
N ALA A 34 15.47 -2.89 9.49
CA ALA A 34 14.70 -1.81 8.86
C ALA A 34 13.59 -2.34 7.96
N LYS A 35 13.86 -3.39 7.16
CA LYS A 35 12.82 -4.08 6.36
C LYS A 35 11.76 -4.72 7.27
N LYS A 36 12.19 -5.46 8.30
CA LYS A 36 11.27 -6.11 9.24
C LYS A 36 10.45 -5.08 10.03
N GLY A 37 11.06 -3.96 10.40
CA GLY A 37 10.40 -2.82 11.04
C GLY A 37 9.39 -2.14 10.12
N GLN A 38 9.72 -1.94 8.83
CA GLN A 38 8.78 -1.43 7.83
C GLN A 38 7.60 -2.37 7.60
N ILE A 39 7.85 -3.68 7.48
CA ILE A 39 6.81 -4.69 7.29
C ILE A 39 5.89 -4.74 8.52
N LYS A 40 6.45 -4.75 9.73
CA LYS A 40 5.66 -4.74 10.97
C LYS A 40 4.87 -3.43 11.14
N ALA A 41 5.47 -2.30 10.79
CA ALA A 41 4.78 -1.01 10.79
C ALA A 41 3.64 -0.93 9.77
N LEU A 42 3.69 -1.69 8.67
CA LEU A 42 2.58 -1.80 7.71
C LEU A 42 1.44 -2.69 8.23
N GLU A 43 1.73 -3.67 9.10
CA GLU A 43 0.71 -4.56 9.68
C GLU A 43 -0.01 -3.94 10.89
N GLU A 44 0.65 -3.05 11.65
CA GLU A 44 0.14 -2.51 12.92
C GLU A 44 -0.14 -0.99 12.90
N ALA A 45 0.10 -0.27 11.79
CA ALA A 45 -0.16 1.17 11.74
C ALA A 45 -1.67 1.46 11.78
N PRO A 46 -2.13 2.42 12.62
CA PRO A 46 -3.50 2.90 12.55
C PRO A 46 -3.76 3.49 11.16
N LEU A 47 -4.96 3.23 10.64
CA LEU A 47 -5.38 3.69 9.32
C LEU A 47 -5.12 5.20 9.16
N PRO A 48 -4.56 5.66 8.03
CA PRO A 48 -4.24 7.06 7.84
C PRO A 48 -5.52 7.92 7.86
N VAL A 49 -5.62 8.83 8.82
CA VAL A 49 -6.69 9.85 8.89
C VAL A 49 -6.45 10.85 7.75
N LYS A 50 -7.46 11.15 6.89
CA LYS A 50 -7.23 12.11 5.80
C LYS A 50 -8.41 12.98 5.33
N THR A 51 -8.13 14.28 5.42
CA THR A 51 -8.58 15.50 4.70
C THR A 51 -9.95 15.53 4.02
N GLU A 52 -10.83 16.36 4.61
CA GLU A 52 -12.15 16.77 4.13
C GLU A 52 -12.12 17.30 2.68
N LYS A 53 -12.97 16.74 1.82
CA LYS A 53 -13.43 17.45 0.62
C LYS A 53 -14.75 18.14 0.96
N ALA A 54 -14.78 19.46 0.81
CA ALA A 54 -15.91 20.33 1.13
C ALA A 54 -17.06 20.18 0.10
N TYR A 55 -17.88 19.16 0.27
CA TYR A 55 -19.29 19.18 -0.15
C TYR A 55 -20.07 18.10 0.65
N VAL A 56 -20.19 18.33 1.96
CA VAL A 56 -20.89 17.39 2.84
C VAL A 56 -22.40 17.64 2.74
N MET A 57 -23.11 16.74 2.07
CA MET A 57 -24.56 16.61 2.27
C MET A 57 -24.77 16.25 3.75
N LYS A 58 -25.26 17.18 4.56
CA LYS A 58 -25.40 16.99 6.01
C LYS A 58 -26.65 16.18 6.31
N PHE A 59 -26.48 14.92 6.66
CA PHE A 59 -27.53 14.08 7.21
C PHE A 59 -27.74 14.35 8.70
N SER A 60 -28.94 14.01 9.21
CA SER A 60 -29.19 14.06 10.66
C SER A 60 -28.32 13.02 11.38
N LEU A 61 -27.98 13.28 12.66
CA LEU A 61 -27.24 12.31 13.48
C LEU A 61 -27.96 10.96 13.55
N GLN A 62 -29.30 10.98 13.59
CA GLN A 62 -30.10 9.77 13.59
C GLN A 62 -29.94 8.99 12.29
N THR A 63 -29.91 9.67 11.15
CA THR A 63 -29.69 9.03 9.84
C THR A 63 -28.32 8.36 9.79
N ILE A 64 -27.26 9.03 10.24
CA ILE A 64 -25.91 8.44 10.30
C ILE A 64 -25.89 7.20 11.19
N LYS A 65 -26.53 7.25 12.37
CA LYS A 65 -26.66 6.07 13.25
C LYS A 65 -27.38 4.91 12.56
N THR A 66 -28.46 5.19 11.85
CA THR A 66 -29.18 4.18 11.07
C THR A 66 -28.28 3.57 9.99
N LEU A 67 -27.53 4.39 9.23
CA LEU A 67 -26.59 3.88 8.23
C LEU A 67 -25.53 2.97 8.86
N ARG A 68 -24.91 3.38 9.98
CA ARG A 68 -23.95 2.53 10.69
C ARG A 68 -24.55 1.18 11.07
N ALA A 69 -25.78 1.14 11.56
CA ALA A 69 -26.47 -0.11 11.89
C ALA A 69 -26.77 -0.98 10.65
N LEU A 70 -27.14 -0.38 9.52
CA LEU A 70 -27.45 -1.11 8.27
C LEU A 70 -26.22 -1.79 7.64
N THR A 71 -25.01 -1.55 8.13
CA THR A 71 -23.81 -2.29 7.71
C THR A 71 -23.83 -3.76 8.15
N GLU A 72 -24.71 -4.12 9.09
CA GLU A 72 -24.93 -5.48 9.59
C GLU A 72 -26.29 -6.06 9.18
N ASP A 73 -26.98 -5.45 8.21
CA ASP A 73 -28.28 -5.90 7.72
C ASP A 73 -28.22 -7.34 7.17
N ALA A 74 -29.33 -8.07 7.26
CA ALA A 74 -29.41 -9.44 6.72
C ALA A 74 -29.22 -9.48 5.19
N ASN A 75 -29.62 -8.43 4.48
CA ASN A 75 -29.48 -8.32 3.03
C ASN A 75 -28.11 -7.75 2.66
N GLU A 76 -27.37 -8.49 1.84
CA GLU A 76 -26.01 -8.17 1.42
C GLU A 76 -25.90 -6.86 0.63
N LYS A 77 -26.95 -6.52 -0.13
CA LYS A 77 -26.99 -5.27 -0.90
C LYS A 77 -27.20 -4.08 0.02
N VAL A 78 -27.96 -4.25 1.10
CA VAL A 78 -28.18 -3.19 2.11
C VAL A 78 -26.88 -2.92 2.87
N ARG A 79 -26.17 -3.98 3.28
CA ARG A 79 -24.84 -3.84 3.92
C ARG A 79 -23.87 -3.05 3.06
N TYR A 80 -23.71 -3.47 1.79
CA TYR A 80 -22.82 -2.80 0.85
C TYR A 80 -23.21 -1.34 0.62
N ALA A 81 -24.48 -1.07 0.30
CA ALA A 81 -24.96 0.29 0.02
C ALA A 81 -24.76 1.22 1.22
N SER A 82 -24.96 0.71 2.44
CA SER A 82 -24.71 1.48 3.65
C SER A 82 -23.23 1.81 3.84
N ALA A 83 -22.35 0.82 3.68
CA ALA A 83 -20.91 1.02 3.78
C ALA A 83 -20.38 1.99 2.70
N GLU A 84 -20.87 1.88 1.46
CA GLU A 84 -20.55 2.80 0.37
C GLU A 84 -20.99 4.23 0.67
N LEU A 85 -22.21 4.41 1.19
CA LEU A 85 -22.70 5.75 1.54
C LEU A 85 -21.90 6.34 2.72
N LEU A 86 -21.61 5.55 3.75
CA LEU A 86 -20.75 5.99 4.86
C LEU A 86 -19.35 6.40 4.37
N TRP A 87 -18.79 5.66 3.41
CA TRP A 87 -17.51 6.01 2.77
C TRP A 87 -17.58 7.35 2.03
N GLN A 88 -18.61 7.53 1.19
CA GLN A 88 -18.82 8.78 0.43
C GLN A 88 -19.05 9.98 1.34
N LEU A 89 -19.72 9.77 2.47
CA LEU A 89 -19.95 10.79 3.49
C LEU A 89 -18.72 11.06 4.37
N GLN A 90 -17.63 10.29 4.18
CA GLN A 90 -16.43 10.35 5.01
C GLN A 90 -16.76 10.18 6.49
N ASP A 91 -17.72 9.30 6.79
CA ASP A 91 -18.10 8.99 8.17
C ASP A 91 -16.90 8.37 8.89
N GLU A 92 -16.67 8.80 10.13
CA GLU A 92 -15.53 8.36 10.95
C GLU A 92 -15.46 6.83 11.13
N SER A 93 -16.61 6.14 11.08
CA SER A 93 -16.69 4.69 11.25
C SER A 93 -16.44 3.92 9.95
N ALA A 94 -16.56 4.56 8.80
CA ALA A 94 -16.49 3.91 7.49
C ALA A 94 -15.22 3.06 7.30
N PRO A 95 -14.00 3.52 7.68
CA PRO A 95 -12.80 2.71 7.49
C PRO A 95 -12.80 1.42 8.32
N ALA A 96 -13.29 1.49 9.56
CA ALA A 96 -13.40 0.34 10.45
C ALA A 96 -14.48 -0.65 9.96
N VAL A 97 -15.63 -0.12 9.51
CA VAL A 97 -16.70 -0.91 8.89
C VAL A 97 -16.18 -1.65 7.66
N ILE A 98 -15.53 -0.95 6.73
CA ILE A 98 -15.04 -1.55 5.49
C ILE A 98 -13.97 -2.61 5.78
N LYS A 99 -13.04 -2.34 6.70
CA LYS A 99 -12.05 -3.35 7.13
C LYS A 99 -12.74 -4.62 7.66
N ASN A 100 -13.73 -4.45 8.55
CA ASN A 100 -14.49 -5.57 9.11
C ASN A 100 -15.24 -6.35 8.01
N MET A 101 -15.84 -5.66 7.04
CA MET A 101 -16.52 -6.31 5.92
C MET A 101 -15.54 -7.05 5.01
N LEU A 102 -14.37 -6.49 4.70
CA LEU A 102 -13.35 -7.21 3.92
C LEU A 102 -12.93 -8.51 4.62
N GLU A 103 -12.83 -8.52 5.94
CA GLU A 103 -12.45 -9.69 6.73
C GLU A 103 -13.58 -10.72 6.88
N ASN A 104 -14.78 -10.27 7.25
CA ASN A 104 -15.83 -11.12 7.80
C ASN A 104 -17.07 -11.27 6.91
N GLU A 105 -17.15 -10.54 5.78
CA GLU A 105 -18.29 -10.67 4.87
C GLU A 105 -18.39 -12.08 4.27
N THR A 106 -19.58 -12.65 4.28
CA THR A 106 -19.83 -14.00 3.76
C THR A 106 -20.00 -13.99 2.24
N GLU A 107 -20.53 -12.90 1.70
CA GLU A 107 -20.81 -12.78 0.28
C GLU A 107 -19.60 -12.26 -0.50
N ALA A 108 -18.98 -13.12 -1.31
CA ALA A 108 -17.82 -12.74 -2.14
C ALA A 108 -18.13 -11.55 -3.07
N SER A 109 -19.38 -11.41 -3.51
CA SER A 109 -19.82 -10.27 -4.33
C SER A 109 -19.72 -8.92 -3.62
N VAL A 110 -19.96 -8.88 -2.30
CA VAL A 110 -19.84 -7.66 -1.50
C VAL A 110 -18.37 -7.30 -1.31
N LYS A 111 -17.49 -8.26 -0.97
CA LYS A 111 -16.04 -8.02 -0.92
C LYS A 111 -15.50 -7.47 -2.23
N LYS A 112 -15.92 -8.06 -3.35
CA LYS A 112 -15.58 -7.61 -4.70
C LYS A 112 -15.96 -6.15 -4.92
N ASN A 113 -17.19 -5.77 -4.56
CA ASN A 113 -17.67 -4.40 -4.73
C ASN A 113 -16.91 -3.42 -3.83
N LEU A 114 -16.59 -3.79 -2.59
CA LEU A 114 -15.76 -2.97 -1.70
C LEU A 114 -14.37 -2.73 -2.29
N ILE A 115 -13.71 -3.78 -2.82
CA ILE A 115 -12.41 -3.67 -3.49
C ILE A 115 -12.50 -2.74 -4.71
N ASP A 116 -13.54 -2.87 -5.52
CA ASP A 116 -13.74 -2.03 -6.70
C ASP A 116 -14.00 -0.56 -6.32
N MET A 117 -14.76 -0.31 -5.26
CA MET A 117 -15.01 1.02 -4.70
C MET A 117 -13.70 1.67 -4.24
N LEU A 118 -12.93 0.98 -3.39
CA LEU A 118 -11.64 1.48 -2.88
C LEU A 118 -10.62 1.68 -4.01
N SER A 119 -10.62 0.81 -5.02
CA SER A 119 -9.76 0.94 -6.21
C SER A 119 -10.02 2.25 -6.96
N LYS A 120 -11.27 2.70 -7.06
CA LYS A 120 -11.63 3.95 -7.76
C LYS A 120 -11.26 5.20 -6.97
N ASP A 121 -11.31 5.16 -5.65
CA ASP A 121 -11.04 6.32 -4.79
C ASP A 121 -9.57 6.76 -4.83
N LYS A 122 -8.63 5.82 -5.03
CA LYS A 122 -7.18 6.07 -5.18
C LYS A 122 -6.52 6.85 -4.02
N SER A 123 -7.16 6.97 -2.85
CA SER A 123 -6.54 7.58 -1.67
C SER A 123 -5.55 6.63 -0.98
N LYS A 124 -4.71 7.19 -0.10
CA LYS A 124 -3.82 6.40 0.77
C LYS A 124 -4.58 5.48 1.71
N LEU A 125 -5.76 5.92 2.17
CA LEU A 125 -6.62 5.12 3.03
C LEU A 125 -7.20 3.93 2.28
N SER A 126 -7.66 4.15 1.04
CA SER A 126 -8.09 3.07 0.16
C SER A 126 -6.99 2.06 -0.11
N LEU A 127 -5.76 2.52 -0.36
CA LEU A 127 -4.62 1.63 -0.54
C LEU A 127 -4.33 0.77 0.70
N ALA A 128 -4.45 1.36 1.90
CA ALA A 128 -4.29 0.62 3.15
C ALA A 128 -5.38 -0.45 3.33
N LEU A 129 -6.65 -0.11 3.10
CA LEU A 129 -7.76 -1.06 3.17
C LEU A 129 -7.66 -2.17 2.12
N LEU A 130 -7.26 -1.85 0.89
CA LEU A 130 -6.98 -2.85 -0.15
C LEU A 130 -5.85 -3.81 0.25
N SER A 131 -4.87 -3.34 1.04
CA SER A 131 -3.78 -4.19 1.54
C SER A 131 -4.28 -5.20 2.59
N GLU A 132 -5.36 -4.89 3.31
CA GLU A 132 -6.01 -5.87 4.20
C GLU A 132 -6.65 -7.01 3.41
N ALA A 133 -7.24 -6.73 2.24
CA ALA A 133 -7.81 -7.76 1.36
C ALA A 133 -6.76 -8.73 0.79
N LEU A 134 -5.46 -8.41 0.84
CA LEU A 134 -4.37 -9.36 0.52
C LEU A 134 -4.16 -10.42 1.61
N LYS A 135 -4.83 -10.31 2.76
CA LYS A 135 -4.76 -11.28 3.86
C LYS A 135 -5.93 -12.27 3.83
N ASP A 136 -6.85 -12.11 2.89
CA ASP A 136 -8.07 -12.92 2.81
C ASP A 136 -7.75 -14.40 2.55
N TYR A 137 -8.56 -15.30 3.12
CA TYR A 137 -8.43 -16.74 2.90
C TYR A 137 -8.79 -17.11 1.46
N ASP A 138 -9.74 -16.38 0.87
CA ASP A 138 -10.21 -16.59 -0.49
C ASP A 138 -9.20 -16.05 -1.50
N LYS A 139 -8.76 -16.94 -2.40
CA LYS A 139 -7.79 -16.62 -3.44
C LYS A 139 -8.30 -15.53 -4.38
N GLU A 140 -9.58 -15.57 -4.77
CA GLU A 140 -10.14 -14.63 -5.74
C GLU A 140 -10.16 -13.21 -5.17
N THR A 141 -10.50 -13.07 -3.88
CA THR A 141 -10.42 -11.81 -3.15
C THR A 141 -8.99 -11.25 -3.15
N ARG A 142 -7.98 -12.09 -2.88
CA ARG A 142 -6.57 -11.66 -2.94
C ARG A 142 -6.13 -11.25 -4.34
N LEU A 143 -6.48 -12.02 -5.37
CA LEU A 143 -6.18 -11.68 -6.77
C LEU A 143 -6.78 -10.33 -7.17
N ARG A 144 -8.02 -10.07 -6.74
CA ARG A 144 -8.69 -8.80 -7.03
C ARG A 144 -8.04 -7.63 -6.30
N ALA A 145 -7.63 -7.82 -5.05
CA ALA A 145 -6.87 -6.82 -4.31
C ALA A 145 -5.53 -6.52 -4.98
N VAL A 146 -4.81 -7.53 -5.48
CA VAL A 146 -3.58 -7.34 -6.28
C VAL A 146 -3.85 -6.47 -7.51
N GLU A 147 -4.91 -6.75 -8.27
CA GLU A 147 -5.23 -5.99 -9.47
C GLU A 147 -5.59 -4.53 -9.13
N ALA A 148 -6.41 -4.33 -8.09
CA ALA A 148 -6.79 -3.01 -7.60
C ALA A 148 -5.58 -2.18 -7.16
N ILE A 149 -4.68 -2.76 -6.36
CA ILE A 149 -3.45 -2.13 -5.89
C ILE A 149 -2.52 -1.84 -7.07
N GLY A 150 -2.43 -2.75 -8.04
CA GLY A 150 -1.64 -2.54 -9.26
C GLY A 150 -2.15 -1.41 -10.16
N GLY A 151 -3.32 -0.83 -9.87
CA GLY A 151 -3.81 0.40 -10.47
C GLY A 151 -3.42 1.68 -9.71
N PHE A 152 -2.57 1.59 -8.69
CA PHE A 152 -1.98 2.75 -8.01
C PHE A 152 -0.59 3.01 -8.59
N SER A 153 -0.50 3.96 -9.53
CA SER A 153 0.72 4.30 -10.27
C SER A 153 1.72 5.12 -9.44
N ASN A 154 2.04 4.68 -8.23
CA ASN A 154 2.98 5.32 -7.31
C ASN A 154 3.78 4.29 -6.50
N LYS A 155 4.82 4.76 -5.78
CA LYS A 155 5.68 3.88 -4.98
C LYS A 155 4.94 3.17 -3.85
N ASP A 156 3.90 3.79 -3.29
CA ASP A 156 3.12 3.20 -2.21
C ASP A 156 2.38 1.94 -2.72
N GLY A 157 1.90 1.95 -3.98
CA GLY A 157 1.30 0.77 -4.63
C GLY A 157 2.26 -0.41 -4.76
N ILE A 158 3.53 -0.16 -5.11
CA ILE A 158 4.57 -1.21 -5.17
C ILE A 158 4.81 -1.81 -3.77
N LEU A 159 4.88 -0.96 -2.74
CA LEU A 159 5.09 -1.41 -1.37
C LEU A 159 3.93 -2.26 -0.85
N ALA A 160 2.69 -1.86 -1.15
CA ALA A 160 1.48 -2.60 -0.79
C ALA A 160 1.43 -4.02 -1.40
N LEU A 161 2.00 -4.21 -2.61
CA LEU A 161 2.07 -5.52 -3.26
C LEU A 161 3.12 -6.47 -2.65
N SER A 162 3.96 -6.02 -1.71
CA SER A 162 5.04 -6.84 -1.15
C SER A 162 4.54 -8.16 -0.54
N ARG A 163 3.36 -8.16 0.07
CA ARG A 163 2.79 -9.38 0.67
C ARG A 163 2.35 -10.37 -0.41
N ALA A 164 1.71 -9.91 -1.46
CA ALA A 164 1.22 -10.75 -2.55
C ALA A 164 2.37 -11.42 -3.35
N LEU A 165 3.54 -10.78 -3.41
CA LEU A 165 4.75 -11.40 -3.97
C LEU A 165 5.24 -12.63 -3.17
N GLN A 166 4.81 -12.75 -1.91
CA GLN A 166 5.13 -13.84 -1.00
C GLN A 166 3.92 -14.73 -0.71
N ASP A 167 2.83 -14.58 -1.48
CA ASP A 167 1.61 -15.37 -1.30
C ASP A 167 1.90 -16.87 -1.45
N TYR A 168 1.13 -17.70 -0.75
CA TYR A 168 1.27 -19.15 -0.84
C TYR A 168 0.81 -19.68 -2.20
N ASP A 169 -0.18 -19.02 -2.82
CA ASP A 169 -0.69 -19.38 -4.14
C ASP A 169 0.17 -18.79 -5.26
N GLU A 170 0.53 -19.62 -6.23
CA GLU A 170 1.43 -19.24 -7.32
C GLU A 170 0.84 -18.22 -8.30
N GLU A 171 -0.47 -18.26 -8.52
CA GLU A 171 -1.16 -17.31 -9.40
C GLU A 171 -1.20 -15.93 -8.76
N VAL A 172 -1.42 -15.85 -7.44
CA VAL A 172 -1.36 -14.59 -6.70
C VAL A 172 0.05 -13.98 -6.81
N ARG A 173 1.10 -14.79 -6.64
CA ARG A 173 2.49 -14.32 -6.82
C ARG A 173 2.76 -13.82 -8.24
N LEU A 174 2.28 -14.55 -9.25
CA LEU A 174 2.42 -14.15 -10.65
C LEU A 174 1.72 -12.82 -10.92
N LYS A 175 0.46 -12.67 -10.50
CA LYS A 175 -0.29 -11.43 -10.65
C LYS A 175 0.33 -10.26 -9.90
N ALA A 176 0.89 -10.51 -8.72
CA ALA A 176 1.61 -9.47 -7.97
C ALA A 176 2.84 -8.97 -8.74
N LEU A 177 3.59 -9.87 -9.38
CA LEU A 177 4.75 -9.50 -10.20
C LEU A 177 4.33 -8.71 -11.45
N GLU A 178 3.25 -9.12 -12.12
CA GLU A 178 2.66 -8.38 -13.25
C GLU A 178 2.24 -6.98 -12.83
N ALA A 179 1.53 -6.86 -11.70
CA ALA A 179 1.08 -5.59 -11.13
C ALA A 179 2.25 -4.67 -10.78
N VAL A 180 3.31 -5.17 -10.13
CA VAL A 180 4.51 -4.38 -9.83
C VAL A 180 5.16 -3.85 -11.11
N ASN A 181 5.29 -4.69 -12.15
CA ASN A 181 5.84 -4.27 -13.43
C ASN A 181 5.00 -3.20 -14.11
N ARG A 182 3.66 -3.32 -14.05
CA ARG A 182 2.72 -2.32 -14.56
C ARG A 182 2.90 -0.98 -13.83
N VAL A 183 2.84 -0.98 -12.50
CA VAL A 183 3.03 0.24 -11.69
C VAL A 183 4.37 0.91 -11.98
N ARG A 184 5.45 0.14 -12.12
CA ARG A 184 6.76 0.68 -12.48
C ARG A 184 6.74 1.40 -13.83
N ARG A 185 6.17 0.77 -14.86
CA ARG A 185 6.04 1.36 -16.21
C ARG A 185 5.20 2.62 -16.18
N ASP A 186 4.10 2.64 -15.42
CA ASP A 186 3.27 3.83 -15.30
C ASP A 186 4.06 4.99 -14.66
N ILE A 187 4.82 4.73 -13.59
CA ILE A 187 5.67 5.75 -12.95
C ILE A 187 6.72 6.29 -13.93
N GLU A 188 7.33 5.41 -14.74
CA GLU A 188 8.31 5.79 -15.77
C GLU A 188 7.64 6.66 -16.86
N ALA A 189 6.49 6.24 -17.38
CA ALA A 189 5.74 6.99 -18.40
C ALA A 189 5.31 8.38 -17.91
N HIS A 190 4.82 8.50 -16.66
CA HIS A 190 4.45 9.79 -16.08
C HIS A 190 5.67 10.72 -15.95
N LYS A 191 6.84 10.20 -15.59
CA LYS A 191 8.08 10.99 -15.54
C LYS A 191 8.50 11.46 -16.93
N GLU A 192 8.45 10.59 -17.93
CA GLU A 192 8.79 10.95 -19.32
C GLU A 192 7.88 12.05 -19.85
N GLN A 193 6.56 11.95 -19.59
CA GLN A 193 5.61 12.99 -19.95
C GLN A 193 5.96 14.34 -19.29
N GLN A 194 6.21 14.35 -17.97
CA GLN A 194 6.60 15.57 -17.25
C GLN A 194 7.90 16.18 -17.81
N MET A 195 8.89 15.35 -18.14
CA MET A 195 10.15 15.82 -18.74
C MET A 195 9.95 16.43 -20.13
N ASN A 196 9.05 15.86 -20.93
CA ASN A 196 8.72 16.40 -22.25
C ASN A 196 7.94 17.72 -22.15
N GLU A 197 7.01 17.83 -21.21
CA GLU A 197 6.29 19.08 -20.92
C GLU A 197 7.25 20.21 -20.51
N ILE A 198 8.24 19.91 -19.65
CA ILE A 198 9.26 20.89 -19.24
C ILE A 198 10.12 21.32 -20.44
N LYS A 199 10.55 20.38 -21.29
CA LYS A 199 11.36 20.68 -22.48
C LYS A 199 10.62 21.55 -23.51
N ASN A 200 9.31 21.34 -23.65
CA ASN A 200 8.50 22.01 -24.66
C ASN A 200 7.83 23.30 -24.15
N LYS A 201 8.01 23.65 -22.88
CA LYS A 201 7.51 24.91 -22.33
C LYS A 201 8.47 26.05 -22.72
N PRO A 202 8.01 27.11 -23.41
CA PRO A 202 8.88 28.23 -23.77
C PRO A 202 9.46 28.89 -22.52
N LEU A 203 10.79 29.07 -22.50
CA LEU A 203 11.54 29.65 -21.38
C LEU A 203 11.18 31.11 -21.09
N PHE A 204 10.57 31.80 -22.06
CA PHE A 204 10.03 33.15 -21.92
C PHE A 204 8.70 33.23 -22.67
N SER A 205 7.63 33.58 -21.97
CA SER A 205 6.43 34.16 -22.57
C SER A 205 6.65 35.67 -22.64
N ILE A 206 6.78 36.20 -23.86
CA ILE A 206 6.78 37.65 -24.07
C ILE A 206 5.32 38.09 -24.01
N GLU A 207 4.93 38.77 -22.92
CA GLU A 207 3.70 39.56 -22.84
C GLU A 207 3.89 40.93 -23.51
#